data_AF-A0A968PVK6-F1
#
_entry.id   AF-A0A968PVK6-F1
#
_cell.length_a   1.000
_cell.length_b   1.000
_cell.length_c   1.000
_cell.angle_alpha   90.00
_cell.angle_beta   90.00
_cell.angle_gamma   90.00
#
_symmetry.space_group_name_H-M   'P 1'
#
loop_
_entity.id
_entity.type
_entity.pdbx_description
1 polymer ?
#
loop_
_entity_poly.entity_id
_entity_poly.type
_entity_poly.pdbx_seq_one_letter_code
_entity_poly.pdbx_strand_id
1 'polypeptide(L)'
;MEEAISSKSRSIGVVDCSFIRKSGKQTYGVDYYYNGSASKSEKGLEISVIAVVDVDAHQGYTLSVLQTAAREDAPVTAKLVDRDQVKPEVKKRAKHGKKATKQDKKSASIDLQQATRVDAYLKHLKNTQPYLPTSVKHIVADGFYSKEKFVYGVIGMGLHMVGKLRVDANLCYIFTGEQRPRGARRKYDGKVDLNDVSRFQFVQDLEPNLKLYTAVVWHVSLKLQVRIAYISDTRQPGKVGHVILFSTDLDLSAYDIFCFYKARFQIEFIFRDAKQFTGLGDCQARSQDKLDFHFNASLTALNLAKFDALQQHASDQPFVFSMASYKRRALMDHLLDQFISMLGLNHTLIKSHPNYQKLRSYGSLLP
;
A
#
# COMPACT_ATOMS: atom_id res chain seq x y z
N MET A 1 -10.60 13.03 -5.72
CA MET A 1 -9.13 12.93 -5.60
C MET A 1 -8.45 13.94 -6.51
N GLU A 2 -8.84 14.03 -7.79
CA GLU A 2 -8.36 15.09 -8.70
C GLU A 2 -8.67 16.52 -8.21
N GLU A 3 -9.78 16.73 -7.50
CA GLU A 3 -10.09 18.01 -6.86
C GLU A 3 -9.25 18.30 -5.60
N ALA A 4 -8.71 17.25 -4.96
CA ALA A 4 -8.03 17.35 -3.68
C ALA A 4 -6.50 17.40 -3.81
N ILE A 5 -5.97 16.96 -4.96
CA ILE A 5 -4.54 16.92 -5.26
C ILE A 5 -4.30 17.88 -6.41
N SER A 6 -3.43 18.86 -6.19
CA SER A 6 -3.06 19.82 -7.23
C SER A 6 -2.39 19.10 -8.40
N SER A 7 -2.82 19.43 -9.63
CA SER A 7 -2.22 18.88 -10.86
C SER A 7 -0.75 19.25 -11.05
N LYS A 8 -0.24 20.23 -10.30
CA LYS A 8 1.17 20.66 -10.30
C LYS A 8 2.01 19.97 -9.21
N SER A 9 1.39 19.29 -8.25
CA SER A 9 2.11 18.63 -7.15
C SER A 9 2.72 17.30 -7.58
N ARG A 10 3.87 16.96 -7.00
CA ARG A 10 4.44 15.61 -7.14
C ARG A 10 3.54 14.61 -6.44
N SER A 11 3.01 13.67 -7.22
CA SER A 11 2.05 12.66 -6.75
C SER A 11 2.60 11.25 -6.90
N ILE A 12 2.40 10.42 -5.89
CA ILE A 12 2.79 9.01 -5.90
C ILE A 12 1.61 8.12 -5.53
N GLY A 13 1.56 6.93 -6.12
CA GLY A 13 0.71 5.86 -5.62
C GLY A 13 1.45 5.13 -4.51
N VAL A 14 0.79 4.82 -3.41
CA VAL A 14 1.36 4.07 -2.29
C VAL A 14 0.55 2.81 -2.06
N VAL A 15 1.23 1.69 -1.80
CA VAL A 15 0.59 0.39 -1.56
C VAL A 15 1.09 -0.16 -0.24
N ASP A 16 0.16 -0.55 0.62
CA ASP A 16 0.47 -1.28 1.84
C ASP A 16 -0.71 -2.12 2.31
N CYS A 17 -0.47 -2.99 3.29
CA CYS A 17 -1.50 -3.82 3.89
C CYS A 17 -1.68 -3.51 5.38
N SER A 18 -2.89 -3.70 5.87
CA SER A 18 -3.20 -3.53 7.29
C SER A 18 -3.95 -4.72 7.84
N PHE A 19 -3.52 -5.16 9.03
CA PHE A 19 -4.25 -6.11 9.84
C PHE A 19 -5.52 -5.49 10.42
N ILE A 20 -6.64 -6.18 10.27
CA ILE A 20 -7.92 -5.85 10.90
C ILE A 20 -8.27 -6.96 11.88
N ARG A 21 -8.37 -6.60 13.17
CA ARG A 21 -8.71 -7.55 14.22
C ARG A 21 -10.12 -8.09 14.00
N LYS A 22 -10.27 -9.41 13.99
CA LYS A 22 -11.58 -10.05 13.88
C LYS A 22 -11.63 -11.32 14.71
N SER A 23 -12.68 -11.47 15.51
CA SER A 23 -12.94 -12.69 16.27
C SER A 23 -13.87 -13.64 15.51
N GLY A 24 -13.91 -14.90 15.94
CA GLY A 24 -14.74 -15.94 15.35
C GLY A 24 -14.07 -16.73 14.22
N LYS A 25 -14.85 -17.57 13.54
CA LYS A 25 -14.39 -18.47 12.47
C LYS A 25 -15.22 -18.38 11.18
N GLN A 26 -16.34 -17.66 11.20
CA GLN A 26 -17.32 -17.64 10.11
C GLN A 26 -17.23 -16.39 9.22
N THR A 27 -16.35 -15.45 9.55
CA THR A 27 -16.12 -14.27 8.72
C THR A 27 -15.23 -14.66 7.55
N TYR A 28 -15.61 -14.29 6.34
CA TYR A 28 -14.82 -14.53 5.13
C TYR A 28 -13.39 -13.99 5.26
N GLY A 29 -12.42 -14.77 4.79
CA GLY A 29 -11.00 -14.39 4.75
C GLY A 29 -10.29 -14.31 6.11
N VAL A 30 -10.89 -14.81 7.20
CA VAL A 30 -10.22 -14.91 8.50
C VAL A 30 -9.08 -15.93 8.44
N ASP A 31 -7.88 -15.46 8.72
CA ASP A 31 -6.66 -16.28 8.84
C ASP A 31 -5.65 -15.58 9.77
N TYR A 32 -4.42 -16.09 9.82
CA TYR A 32 -3.30 -15.48 10.52
C TYR A 32 -2.55 -14.51 9.61
N TYR A 33 -2.52 -13.25 10.01
CA TYR A 33 -1.82 -12.18 9.32
C TYR A 33 -0.91 -11.44 10.29
N TYR A 34 0.13 -10.79 9.77
CA TYR A 34 1.08 -10.06 10.61
C TYR A 34 0.45 -8.79 11.17
N ASN A 35 0.40 -8.66 12.49
CA ASN A 35 -0.04 -7.44 13.16
C ASN A 35 1.19 -6.61 13.54
N GLY A 36 1.46 -5.55 12.78
CA GLY A 36 2.61 -4.66 13.02
C GLY A 36 2.62 -4.00 14.39
N SER A 37 1.45 -3.74 15.00
CA SER A 37 1.38 -3.16 16.35
C SER A 37 1.73 -4.16 17.45
N ALA A 38 1.52 -5.46 17.20
CA ALA A 38 1.82 -6.54 18.15
C ALA A 38 3.13 -7.27 17.82
N SER A 39 3.80 -6.89 16.72
CA SER A 39 5.01 -7.53 16.18
C SER A 39 4.92 -9.05 16.02
N LYS A 40 3.71 -9.58 15.78
CA LYS A 40 3.46 -11.03 15.64
C LYS A 40 2.27 -11.31 14.72
N SER A 41 2.20 -12.54 14.23
CA SER A 41 1.02 -13.00 13.50
C SER A 41 -0.16 -13.20 14.44
N GLU A 42 -1.30 -12.61 14.09
CA GLU A 42 -2.55 -12.72 14.84
C GLU A 42 -3.70 -13.12 13.92
N LYS A 43 -4.71 -13.72 14.53
CA LYS A 43 -5.91 -14.12 13.81
C LYS A 43 -6.80 -12.89 13.54
N GLY A 44 -7.16 -12.68 12.29
CA GLY A 44 -7.99 -11.56 11.85
C GLY A 44 -8.16 -11.53 10.34
N LEU A 45 -8.24 -10.35 9.77
CA LEU A 45 -8.30 -10.10 8.32
C LEU A 45 -7.09 -9.26 7.89
N GLU A 46 -6.78 -9.27 6.60
CA GLU A 46 -5.81 -8.38 5.96
C GLU A 46 -6.52 -7.62 4.85
N ILE A 47 -6.31 -6.31 4.81
CA ILE A 47 -6.74 -5.45 3.71
C ILE A 47 -5.50 -4.91 3.00
N SER A 48 -5.51 -4.93 1.67
CA SER A 48 -4.59 -4.16 0.83
C SER A 48 -5.21 -2.81 0.57
N VAL A 49 -4.42 -1.75 0.72
CA VAL A 49 -4.84 -0.37 0.45
C VAL A 49 -3.91 0.26 -0.56
N ILE A 50 -4.52 0.90 -1.55
CA ILE A 50 -3.86 1.76 -2.51
C ILE A 50 -4.32 3.18 -2.22
N ALA A 51 -3.37 4.08 -1.98
CA ALA A 51 -3.64 5.48 -1.76
C ALA A 51 -2.79 6.32 -2.72
N VAL A 52 -3.20 7.57 -2.94
CA VAL A 52 -2.40 8.57 -3.64
C VAL A 52 -1.94 9.60 -2.63
N VAL A 53 -0.66 9.92 -2.68
CA VAL A 53 -0.03 10.89 -1.79
C VAL A 53 0.46 12.07 -2.61
N ASP A 54 0.01 13.26 -2.22
CA ASP A 54 0.65 14.52 -2.59
C ASP A 54 1.91 14.66 -1.73
N VAL A 55 3.07 14.53 -2.37
CA VAL A 55 4.37 14.53 -1.70
C VAL A 55 4.67 15.90 -1.11
N ASP A 56 4.26 16.97 -1.79
CA ASP A 56 4.57 18.35 -1.43
C ASP A 56 3.65 18.85 -0.31
N ALA A 57 2.37 18.51 -0.36
CA ALA A 57 1.40 18.84 0.70
C ALA A 57 1.48 17.89 1.91
N HIS A 58 2.25 16.80 1.80
CA HIS A 58 2.31 15.73 2.80
C HIS A 58 0.90 15.18 3.16
N GLN A 59 0.04 15.00 2.15
CA GLN A 59 -1.33 14.50 2.33
C GLN A 59 -1.58 13.25 1.50
N GLY A 60 -2.19 12.25 2.12
CA GLY A 60 -2.59 11.00 1.46
C GLY A 60 -4.11 10.79 1.45
N TYR A 61 -4.62 10.28 0.33
CA TYR A 61 -6.02 9.93 0.13
C TYR A 61 -6.14 8.49 -0.36
N THR A 62 -7.03 7.71 0.24
CA THR A 62 -7.29 6.33 -0.17
C THR A 62 -7.92 6.31 -1.56
N LEU A 63 -7.45 5.46 -2.46
CA LEU A 63 -8.06 5.25 -3.76
C LEU A 63 -8.90 3.96 -3.78
N SER A 64 -8.35 2.87 -3.26
CA SER A 64 -9.02 1.57 -3.25
C SER A 64 -8.59 0.72 -2.04
N VAL A 65 -9.54 -0.03 -1.51
CA VAL A 65 -9.32 -1.03 -0.46
C VAL A 65 -9.85 -2.36 -0.94
N LEU A 66 -9.05 -3.42 -0.78
CA LEU A 66 -9.47 -4.78 -1.10
C LEU A 66 -9.05 -5.72 0.02
N GLN A 67 -9.93 -6.63 0.42
CA GLN A 67 -9.56 -7.70 1.35
C GLN A 67 -8.64 -8.71 0.66
N THR A 68 -7.50 -9.00 1.28
CA THR A 68 -6.57 -10.04 0.82
C THR A 68 -6.80 -11.30 1.63
N ALA A 69 -7.61 -12.23 1.10
CA ALA A 69 -7.83 -13.52 1.74
C ALA A 69 -6.63 -14.46 1.51
N ALA A 70 -6.21 -15.17 2.55
CA ALA A 70 -5.13 -16.16 2.48
C ALA A 70 -5.43 -17.36 1.56
N ARG A 71 -6.72 -17.60 1.27
CA ARG A 71 -7.20 -18.61 0.32
C ARG A 71 -8.28 -17.94 -0.53
N GLU A 72 -8.09 -17.86 -1.84
CA GLU A 72 -9.21 -17.62 -2.75
C GLU A 72 -10.03 -18.91 -2.77
N ASP A 73 -11.23 -18.90 -2.18
CA ASP A 73 -12.20 -19.95 -2.47
C ASP A 73 -12.50 -19.84 -3.98
N ALA A 74 -12.27 -20.92 -4.72
CA ALA A 74 -12.56 -20.98 -6.14
C ALA A 74 -13.98 -20.45 -6.39
N PRO A 75 -14.22 -19.70 -7.49
CA PRO A 75 -15.53 -19.14 -7.75
C PRO A 75 -16.56 -20.28 -7.72
N VAL A 76 -17.56 -20.14 -6.85
CA VAL A 76 -18.74 -21.00 -6.85
C VAL A 76 -19.40 -20.79 -8.21
N THR A 77 -19.05 -21.63 -9.18
CA THR A 77 -19.76 -21.72 -10.45
C THR A 77 -21.23 -21.82 -10.13
N ALA A 78 -22.00 -20.88 -10.66
CA ALA A 78 -23.45 -20.81 -10.55
C ALA A 78 -24.02 -22.22 -10.67
N LYS A 79 -24.74 -22.66 -9.63
CA LYS A 79 -25.57 -23.86 -9.71
C LYS A 79 -26.60 -23.62 -10.81
N LEU A 80 -26.32 -24.14 -12.00
CA LEU A 80 -27.36 -24.43 -12.97
C LEU A 80 -28.27 -25.45 -12.31
N VAL A 81 -29.50 -24.98 -12.08
CA VAL A 81 -30.64 -25.79 -11.71
C VAL A 81 -30.86 -26.76 -12.86
N ASP A 82 -30.77 -28.06 -12.59
CA ASP A 82 -31.48 -29.03 -13.42
C ASP A 82 -32.34 -29.90 -12.50
N ARG A 83 -33.64 -29.60 -12.55
CA ARG A 83 -34.67 -30.54 -12.16
C ARG A 83 -34.79 -31.50 -13.32
N ASP A 84 -34.47 -32.77 -13.12
CA ASP A 84 -35.51 -33.79 -13.24
C ASP A 84 -35.08 -35.15 -12.71
N GLN A 85 -36.11 -35.86 -12.26
CA GLN A 85 -36.08 -37.15 -11.60
C GLN A 85 -35.80 -38.26 -12.63
N VAL A 86 -35.14 -39.34 -12.20
CA VAL A 86 -35.64 -40.74 -12.24
C VAL A 86 -34.54 -41.69 -11.73
N LYS A 87 -34.89 -42.47 -10.71
CA LYS A 87 -34.34 -43.79 -10.35
C LYS A 87 -35.45 -44.83 -10.65
N PRO A 88 -35.25 -46.16 -10.60
CA PRO A 88 -34.02 -46.97 -10.46
C PRO A 88 -33.97 -48.17 -11.43
N GLU A 89 -32.87 -48.95 -11.49
CA GLU A 89 -32.92 -50.44 -11.40
C GLU A 89 -31.55 -51.13 -11.34
N VAL A 90 -31.57 -52.39 -10.91
CA VAL A 90 -30.49 -53.18 -10.27
C VAL A 90 -30.10 -54.40 -11.12
N LYS A 91 -28.89 -54.96 -10.87
CA LYS A 91 -28.35 -56.34 -11.14
C LYS A 91 -27.31 -56.38 -12.28
N LYS A 92 -26.17 -57.10 -12.25
CA LYS A 92 -25.72 -58.33 -11.55
C LYS A 92 -24.18 -58.48 -11.63
N ARG A 93 -23.62 -59.36 -10.80
CA ARG A 93 -22.20 -59.77 -10.67
C ARG A 93 -21.64 -60.54 -11.88
N ALA A 94 -20.32 -60.45 -12.13
CA ALA A 94 -19.42 -61.59 -12.46
C ALA A 94 -17.92 -61.20 -12.39
N LYS A 95 -17.08 -62.18 -12.05
CA LYS A 95 -15.62 -62.11 -11.80
C LYS A 95 -14.76 -62.46 -13.04
N HIS A 96 -13.46 -62.15 -12.92
CA HIS A 96 -12.26 -62.74 -13.55
C HIS A 96 -11.65 -62.10 -14.81
N GLY A 97 -10.53 -61.38 -14.58
CA GLY A 97 -9.20 -61.75 -15.08
C GLY A 97 -8.83 -61.39 -16.52
N LYS A 98 -7.91 -60.43 -16.68
CA LYS A 98 -6.64 -60.57 -17.44
C LYS A 98 -5.77 -59.31 -17.33
N LYS A 99 -4.48 -59.53 -17.07
CA LYS A 99 -3.40 -58.53 -17.10
C LYS A 99 -3.23 -58.01 -18.53
N ALA A 100 -3.18 -56.69 -18.71
CA ALA A 100 -2.64 -56.05 -19.90
C ALA A 100 -1.88 -54.77 -19.50
N THR A 101 -0.56 -54.86 -19.65
CA THR A 101 0.40 -53.83 -20.07
C THR A 101 0.10 -52.36 -19.73
N LYS A 102 0.90 -51.82 -18.79
CA LYS A 102 1.03 -50.37 -18.53
C LYS A 102 1.54 -49.66 -19.79
N GLN A 103 0.68 -48.87 -20.43
CA GLN A 103 1.09 -47.74 -21.26
C GLN A 103 0.95 -46.48 -20.42
N ASP A 104 2.08 -45.81 -20.18
CA ASP A 104 2.16 -44.54 -19.47
C ASP A 104 1.44 -43.43 -20.24
N LYS A 105 0.16 -43.22 -19.92
CA LYS A 105 -0.50 -41.93 -20.20
C LYS A 105 -0.03 -40.93 -19.15
N LYS A 106 0.99 -40.14 -19.51
CA LYS A 106 1.30 -38.87 -18.83
C LYS A 106 0.08 -37.94 -18.95
N SER A 107 -0.84 -38.04 -18.00
CA SER A 107 -1.79 -36.97 -17.71
C SER A 107 -0.98 -35.77 -17.22
N ALA A 108 -0.91 -34.72 -18.02
CA ALA A 108 -0.37 -33.44 -17.60
C ALA A 108 -1.23 -32.93 -16.44
N SER A 109 -0.74 -33.09 -15.21
CA SER A 109 -1.26 -32.40 -14.05
C SER A 109 -1.01 -30.91 -14.26
N ILE A 110 -2.06 -30.14 -14.54
CA ILE A 110 -2.02 -28.69 -14.44
C ILE A 110 -1.71 -28.38 -12.97
N ASP A 111 -0.46 -28.02 -12.71
CA ASP A 111 0.00 -27.58 -11.40
C ASP A 111 -0.69 -26.23 -11.12
N LEU A 112 -1.89 -26.29 -10.50
CA LEU A 112 -2.59 -25.13 -9.98
C LEU A 112 -1.74 -24.57 -8.82
N GLN A 113 -0.71 -23.80 -9.15
CA GLN A 113 0.01 -22.98 -8.19
C GLN A 113 -1.01 -22.08 -7.50
N GLN A 114 -1.22 -22.31 -6.20
CA GLN A 114 -2.10 -21.49 -5.38
C GLN A 114 -1.66 -20.02 -5.50
N ALA A 115 -2.61 -19.12 -5.78
CA ALA A 115 -2.34 -17.70 -5.92
C ALA A 115 -1.65 -17.17 -4.66
N THR A 116 -0.54 -16.45 -4.84
CA THR A 116 0.21 -15.89 -3.71
C THR A 116 -0.39 -14.57 -3.25
N ARG A 117 -0.07 -14.09 -2.04
CA ARG A 117 -0.44 -12.72 -1.60
C ARG A 117 0.06 -11.63 -2.55
N VAL A 118 1.24 -11.83 -3.16
CA VAL A 118 1.77 -10.91 -4.17
C VAL A 118 0.87 -10.86 -5.41
N ASP A 119 0.24 -11.98 -5.79
CA ASP A 119 -0.75 -12.01 -6.88
C ASP A 119 -1.99 -11.19 -6.54
N ALA A 120 -2.49 -11.33 -5.31
CA ALA A 120 -3.63 -10.54 -4.85
C ALA A 120 -3.32 -9.03 -4.85
N TYR A 121 -2.13 -8.62 -4.41
CA TYR A 121 -1.72 -7.21 -4.43
C TYR A 121 -1.58 -6.67 -5.86
N LEU A 122 -1.01 -7.44 -6.77
CA LEU A 122 -0.91 -7.05 -8.18
C LEU A 122 -2.28 -6.98 -8.85
N LYS A 123 -3.18 -7.91 -8.54
CA LYS A 123 -4.57 -7.89 -9.02
C LYS A 123 -5.30 -6.65 -8.53
N HIS A 124 -5.14 -6.31 -7.25
CA HIS A 124 -5.70 -5.07 -6.68
C HIS A 124 -5.15 -3.83 -7.39
N LEU A 125 -3.83 -3.74 -7.57
CA LEU A 125 -3.19 -2.62 -8.27
C LEU A 125 -3.63 -2.51 -9.72
N LYS A 126 -3.69 -3.63 -10.44
CA LYS A 126 -4.13 -3.68 -11.84
C LYS A 126 -5.58 -3.19 -11.99
N ASN A 127 -6.47 -3.60 -11.10
CA ASN A 127 -7.86 -3.15 -11.11
C ASN A 127 -8.02 -1.67 -10.76
N THR A 128 -7.07 -1.13 -9.99
CA THR A 128 -7.09 0.27 -9.54
C THR A 128 -6.37 1.21 -10.52
N GLN A 129 -5.46 0.69 -11.35
CA GLN A 129 -4.63 1.48 -12.26
C GLN A 129 -5.42 2.44 -13.17
N PRO A 130 -6.59 2.08 -13.74
CA PRO A 130 -7.37 3.00 -14.56
C PRO A 130 -7.90 4.23 -13.81
N TYR A 131 -7.97 4.17 -12.48
CA TYR A 131 -8.46 5.24 -11.62
C TYR A 131 -7.33 6.04 -10.95
N LEU A 132 -6.06 5.71 -11.22
CA LEU A 132 -4.94 6.51 -10.76
C LEU A 132 -4.93 7.85 -11.50
N PRO A 133 -4.69 8.98 -10.81
CA PRO A 133 -4.47 10.25 -11.47
C PRO A 133 -3.31 10.15 -12.47
N THR A 134 -3.43 10.85 -13.60
CA THR A 134 -2.41 10.84 -14.66
C THR A 134 -1.05 11.37 -14.22
N SER A 135 -1.00 12.15 -13.14
CA SER A 135 0.23 12.62 -12.49
C SER A 135 1.01 11.50 -11.79
N VAL A 136 0.35 10.40 -11.43
CA VAL A 136 0.98 9.27 -10.73
C VAL A 136 1.73 8.39 -11.72
N LYS A 137 3.06 8.48 -11.68
CA LYS A 137 3.97 7.63 -12.46
C LYS A 137 4.71 6.60 -11.61
N HIS A 138 4.77 6.82 -10.29
CA HIS A 138 5.55 6.01 -9.36
C HIS A 138 4.64 5.35 -8.31
N ILE A 139 4.81 4.04 -8.15
CA ILE A 139 4.24 3.25 -7.08
C ILE A 139 5.31 3.04 -6.01
N VAL A 140 4.99 3.42 -4.77
CA VAL A 140 5.90 3.35 -3.63
C VAL A 140 5.41 2.31 -2.65
N ALA A 141 6.25 1.33 -2.34
CA ALA A 141 5.91 0.23 -1.45
C ALA A 141 7.10 -0.12 -0.53
N ASP A 142 6.82 -0.84 0.55
CA ASP A 142 7.84 -1.20 1.53
C ASP A 142 8.79 -2.32 1.02
N GLY A 143 9.70 -2.78 1.89
CA GLY A 143 10.66 -3.82 1.55
C GLY A 143 10.04 -5.20 1.24
N PHE A 144 8.83 -5.51 1.74
CA PHE A 144 8.16 -6.77 1.44
C PHE A 144 7.82 -6.90 -0.05
N TYR A 145 7.53 -5.78 -0.71
CA TYR A 145 7.16 -5.73 -2.13
C TYR A 145 8.35 -5.73 -3.08
N SER A 146 9.59 -5.66 -2.57
CA SER A 146 10.82 -5.66 -3.38
C SER A 146 11.15 -7.06 -3.93
N LYS A 147 10.22 -7.63 -4.68
CA LYS A 147 10.25 -8.96 -5.28
C LYS A 147 10.06 -8.85 -6.78
N GLU A 148 10.78 -9.69 -7.53
CA GLU A 148 10.78 -9.72 -9.00
C GLU A 148 9.36 -9.63 -9.57
N LYS A 149 8.46 -10.52 -9.12
CA LYS A 149 7.07 -10.59 -9.58
C LYS A 149 6.29 -9.27 -9.40
N PHE A 150 6.42 -8.62 -8.24
CA PHE A 150 5.70 -7.38 -7.97
C PHE A 150 6.28 -6.21 -8.78
N VAL A 151 7.62 -6.09 -8.79
CA VAL A 151 8.33 -5.04 -9.53
C VAL A 151 7.99 -5.09 -11.02
N TYR A 152 8.07 -6.27 -11.65
CA TYR A 152 7.70 -6.43 -13.05
C TYR A 152 6.20 -6.22 -13.29
N GLY A 153 5.35 -6.56 -12.33
CA GLY A 153 3.92 -6.26 -12.40
C GLY A 153 3.65 -4.76 -12.49
N VAL A 154 4.34 -3.94 -11.67
CA VAL A 154 4.25 -2.48 -11.72
C VAL A 154 4.77 -1.94 -13.07
N ILE A 155 5.96 -2.39 -13.50
CA ILE A 155 6.54 -1.99 -14.79
C ILE A 155 5.63 -2.36 -15.97
N GLY A 156 5.01 -3.54 -15.94
CA GLY A 156 4.08 -4.01 -16.96
C GLY A 156 2.79 -3.19 -17.06
N MET A 157 2.48 -2.38 -16.03
CA MET A 157 1.38 -1.41 -16.05
C MET A 157 1.82 -0.02 -16.54
N GLY A 158 3.06 0.14 -17.01
CA GLY A 158 3.61 1.43 -17.45
C GLY A 158 3.98 2.37 -16.30
N LEU A 159 4.14 1.84 -15.08
CA LEU A 159 4.49 2.59 -13.88
C LEU A 159 5.92 2.25 -13.42
N HIS A 160 6.53 3.14 -12.65
CA HIS A 160 7.81 2.87 -12.01
C HIS A 160 7.62 2.50 -10.55
N MET A 161 8.51 1.68 -10.00
CA MET A 161 8.49 1.31 -8.59
C MET A 161 9.58 2.03 -7.82
N VAL A 162 9.23 2.60 -6.68
CA VAL A 162 10.16 3.02 -5.63
C VAL A 162 9.98 2.12 -4.41
N GLY A 163 11.07 1.64 -3.83
CA GLY A 163 10.99 0.75 -2.67
C GLY A 163 12.26 0.72 -1.84
N LYS A 164 12.27 -0.15 -0.83
CA LYS A 164 13.40 -0.36 0.07
C LYS A 164 13.99 -1.74 -0.13
N LEU A 165 15.29 -1.79 -0.38
CA LEU A 165 16.04 -3.04 -0.43
C LEU A 165 16.47 -3.49 0.96
N ARG A 166 16.81 -4.77 1.07
CA ARG A 166 17.45 -5.31 2.28
C ARG A 166 18.81 -4.64 2.48
N VAL A 167 19.24 -4.56 3.74
CA VAL A 167 20.55 -4.01 4.13
C VAL A 167 21.73 -4.76 3.48
N ASP A 168 21.52 -6.03 3.12
CA ASP A 168 22.48 -6.94 2.48
C ASP A 168 22.17 -7.22 1.00
N ALA A 169 21.48 -6.29 0.33
CA ALA A 169 21.05 -6.45 -1.06
C ALA A 169 22.21 -6.83 -2.00
N ASN A 170 21.97 -7.84 -2.86
CA ASN A 170 22.97 -8.30 -3.81
C ASN A 170 22.94 -7.44 -5.09
N LEU A 171 23.89 -6.52 -5.19
CA LEU A 171 24.01 -5.54 -6.26
C LEU A 171 25.36 -5.67 -6.97
N CYS A 172 25.38 -5.39 -8.27
CA CYS A 172 26.60 -5.36 -9.09
C CYS A 172 26.72 -4.03 -9.82
N TYR A 173 27.95 -3.53 -9.96
CA TYR A 173 28.22 -2.41 -10.86
C TYR A 173 28.02 -2.87 -12.30
N ILE A 174 27.52 -1.96 -13.15
CA ILE A 174 27.32 -2.24 -14.57
C ILE A 174 28.65 -1.97 -15.28
N PHE A 175 29.05 -2.88 -16.16
CA PHE A 175 30.29 -2.71 -16.92
C PHE A 175 30.09 -1.77 -18.11
N THR A 176 30.77 -0.63 -18.08
CA THR A 176 30.73 0.43 -19.10
C THR A 176 32.02 0.56 -19.90
N GLY A 177 33.04 -0.27 -19.61
CA GLY A 177 34.33 -0.25 -20.29
C GLY A 177 34.32 -0.96 -21.66
N GLU A 178 35.50 -1.02 -22.28
CA GLU A 178 35.70 -1.68 -23.57
C GLU A 178 35.36 -3.18 -23.50
N GLN A 179 34.55 -3.63 -24.46
CA GLN A 179 34.15 -5.02 -24.58
C GLN A 179 35.22 -5.84 -25.28
N ARG A 180 35.41 -7.08 -24.85
CA ARG A 180 36.32 -8.00 -25.53
C ARG A 180 35.78 -8.33 -26.94
N PRO A 181 36.66 -8.48 -27.95
CA PRO A 181 36.25 -8.75 -29.33
C PRO A 181 35.60 -10.13 -29.52
N ARG A 182 35.83 -11.09 -28.62
CA ARG A 182 35.24 -12.44 -28.68
C ARG A 182 34.73 -12.89 -27.30
N GLY A 183 33.64 -13.67 -27.31
CA GLY A 183 33.00 -14.24 -26.12
C GLY A 183 31.74 -13.49 -25.68
N ALA A 184 31.14 -13.95 -24.58
CA ALA A 184 29.97 -13.29 -23.99
C ALA A 184 30.34 -11.88 -23.51
N ARG A 185 29.53 -10.87 -23.88
CA ARG A 185 29.72 -9.49 -23.44
C ARG A 185 29.69 -9.41 -21.91
N ARG A 186 30.66 -8.69 -21.34
CA ARG A 186 30.75 -8.50 -19.89
C ARG A 186 29.64 -7.56 -19.46
N LYS A 187 28.79 -8.03 -18.53
CA LYS A 187 27.65 -7.26 -17.98
C LYS A 187 28.01 -6.50 -16.71
N TYR A 188 28.86 -7.09 -15.85
CA TYR A 188 29.10 -6.58 -14.50
C TYR A 188 30.55 -6.18 -14.28
N ASP A 189 30.74 -5.11 -13.51
CA ASP A 189 32.02 -4.56 -13.10
C ASP A 189 32.30 -4.74 -11.60
N GLY A 190 32.09 -5.98 -11.15
CA GLY A 190 32.26 -6.35 -9.75
C GLY A 190 31.00 -6.18 -8.92
N LYS A 191 31.02 -6.81 -7.74
CA LYS A 191 29.96 -6.70 -6.75
C LYS A 191 30.06 -5.34 -6.05
N VAL A 192 28.92 -4.78 -5.68
CA VAL A 192 28.85 -3.60 -4.82
C VAL A 192 29.18 -4.03 -3.39
N ASP A 193 30.21 -3.43 -2.81
CA ASP A 193 30.41 -3.44 -1.37
C ASP A 193 29.56 -2.33 -0.77
N LEU A 194 28.61 -2.69 0.10
CA LEU A 194 27.69 -1.74 0.72
C LEU A 194 28.33 -0.98 1.88
N ASN A 195 29.51 -1.38 2.35
CA ASN A 195 30.24 -0.64 3.38
C ASN A 195 31.21 0.39 2.76
N ASP A 196 31.42 0.34 1.44
CA ASP A 196 32.29 1.25 0.73
C ASP A 196 31.50 2.09 -0.29
N VAL A 197 31.38 3.39 0.03
CA VAL A 197 30.68 4.36 -0.82
C VAL A 197 31.62 5.03 -1.83
N SER A 198 32.89 4.61 -1.96
CA SER A 198 33.89 5.23 -2.84
C SER A 198 33.47 5.32 -4.31
N ARG A 199 32.68 4.34 -4.78
CA ARG A 199 32.11 4.29 -6.15
C ARG A 199 30.70 4.87 -6.25
N PHE A 200 30.14 5.37 -5.16
CA PHE A 200 28.85 6.07 -5.18
C PHE A 200 29.08 7.57 -5.33
N GLN A 201 28.16 8.22 -6.04
CA GLN A 201 28.13 9.66 -6.14
C GLN A 201 27.50 10.24 -4.87
N PHE A 202 28.21 11.12 -4.17
CA PHE A 202 27.62 11.92 -3.09
C PHE A 202 26.59 12.91 -3.67
N VAL A 203 25.43 12.99 -3.03
CA VAL A 203 24.32 13.87 -3.45
C VAL A 203 24.25 15.08 -2.53
N GLN A 204 23.99 14.86 -1.23
CA GLN A 204 23.90 15.90 -0.21
C GLN A 204 23.87 15.32 1.20
N ASP A 205 24.06 16.17 2.22
CA ASP A 205 23.67 15.86 3.60
C ASP A 205 22.15 16.04 3.76
N LEU A 206 21.47 15.05 4.30
CA LEU A 206 20.03 15.10 4.63
C LEU A 206 19.80 15.73 6.01
N GLU A 207 20.65 15.36 6.96
CA GLU A 207 20.73 15.88 8.33
C GLU A 207 22.20 15.79 8.76
N PRO A 208 22.62 16.46 9.85
CA PRO A 208 23.94 16.24 10.42
C PRO A 208 24.19 14.74 10.65
N ASN A 209 25.26 14.21 10.06
CA ASN A 209 25.64 12.79 10.10
C ASN A 209 24.66 11.83 9.40
N LEU A 210 23.84 12.33 8.47
CA LEU A 210 22.97 11.52 7.61
C LEU A 210 23.18 11.93 6.16
N LYS A 211 23.89 11.12 5.39
CA LYS A 211 24.36 11.45 4.04
C LYS A 211 23.64 10.66 2.96
N LEU A 212 23.31 11.32 1.85
CA LEU A 212 22.70 10.69 0.69
C LEU A 212 23.73 10.50 -0.43
N TYR A 213 23.77 9.28 -0.96
CA TYR A 213 24.58 8.88 -2.10
C TYR A 213 23.69 8.22 -3.16
N THR A 214 24.20 8.13 -4.39
CA THR A 214 23.50 7.46 -5.49
C THR A 214 24.45 6.68 -6.41
N ALA A 215 23.90 5.64 -7.04
CA ALA A 215 24.52 4.91 -8.13
C ALA A 215 23.44 4.25 -8.99
N VAL A 216 23.77 3.95 -10.24
CA VAL A 216 22.98 3.03 -11.08
C VAL A 216 23.66 1.67 -11.04
N VAL A 217 22.93 0.65 -10.59
CA VAL A 217 23.46 -0.69 -10.31
C VAL A 217 22.52 -1.75 -10.85
N TRP A 218 23.08 -2.94 -11.11
CA TRP A 218 22.28 -4.11 -11.42
C TRP A 218 21.84 -4.81 -10.14
N HIS A 219 20.53 -4.95 -9.94
CA HIS A 219 20.00 -5.76 -8.85
C HIS A 219 19.94 -7.23 -9.26
N VAL A 220 20.67 -8.10 -8.56
CA VAL A 220 20.84 -9.51 -8.99
C VAL A 220 19.53 -10.30 -8.97
N SER A 221 18.76 -10.23 -7.87
CA SER A 221 17.49 -10.98 -7.76
C SER A 221 16.36 -10.42 -8.63
N LEU A 222 16.25 -9.10 -8.77
CA LEU A 222 15.26 -8.46 -9.65
C LEU A 222 15.64 -8.55 -11.14
N LYS A 223 16.92 -8.81 -11.45
CA LYS A 223 17.47 -8.92 -12.80
C LYS A 223 17.19 -7.66 -13.66
N LEU A 224 17.34 -6.49 -13.05
CA LEU A 224 17.15 -5.21 -13.73
C LEU A 224 18.07 -4.14 -13.15
N GLN A 225 18.29 -3.08 -13.94
CA GLN A 225 19.02 -1.90 -13.49
C GLN A 225 18.12 -1.04 -12.62
N VAL A 226 18.63 -0.60 -11.48
CA VAL A 226 17.95 0.33 -10.58
C VAL A 226 18.86 1.50 -10.28
N ARG A 227 18.27 2.67 -10.08
CA ARG A 227 18.97 3.75 -9.39
C ARG A 227 18.75 3.58 -7.90
N ILE A 228 19.83 3.64 -7.13
CA ILE A 228 19.75 3.60 -5.66
C ILE A 228 19.86 5.00 -5.07
N ALA A 229 19.13 5.21 -3.98
CA ALA A 229 19.35 6.27 -3.00
C ALA A 229 19.87 5.58 -1.73
N TYR A 230 21.18 5.71 -1.51
CA TYR A 230 21.88 5.11 -0.38
C TYR A 230 22.03 6.14 0.73
N ILE A 231 21.40 5.88 1.86
CA ILE A 231 21.46 6.75 3.04
C ILE A 231 22.46 6.14 4.02
N SER A 232 23.56 6.85 4.26
CA SER A 232 24.54 6.54 5.30
C SER A 232 24.18 7.27 6.58
N ASP A 233 23.97 6.54 7.67
CA ASP A 233 23.62 7.06 8.98
C ASP A 233 24.77 6.84 9.96
N THR A 234 25.46 7.93 10.31
CA THR A 234 26.56 7.94 11.27
C THR A 234 26.21 8.78 12.50
N ARG A 235 24.92 8.99 12.78
CA ARG A 235 24.46 9.75 13.96
C ARG A 235 24.79 9.04 15.27
N GLN A 236 24.92 7.72 15.26
CA GLN A 236 25.39 6.94 16.40
C GLN A 236 26.92 6.79 16.33
N PRO A 237 27.69 7.32 17.31
CA PRO A 237 29.13 7.16 17.34
C PRO A 237 29.54 5.68 17.32
N GLY A 238 30.48 5.33 16.45
CA GLY A 238 31.01 3.96 16.35
C GLY A 238 30.14 2.96 15.57
N LYS A 239 28.99 3.37 15.05
CA LYS A 239 28.13 2.53 14.21
C LYS A 239 27.71 3.25 12.93
N VAL A 240 28.14 2.72 11.79
CA VAL A 240 27.64 3.14 10.48
C VAL A 240 26.45 2.27 10.13
N GLY A 241 25.25 2.85 10.14
CA GLY A 241 24.05 2.23 9.61
C GLY A 241 23.80 2.68 8.18
N HIS A 242 23.03 1.90 7.42
CA HIS A 242 22.60 2.33 6.10
C HIS A 242 21.21 1.85 5.72
N VAL A 243 20.58 2.62 4.83
CA VAL A 243 19.32 2.29 4.18
C VAL A 243 19.51 2.38 2.67
N ILE A 244 19.00 1.40 1.95
CA ILE A 244 19.07 1.34 0.50
C ILE A 244 17.66 1.46 -0.04
N LEU A 245 17.36 2.60 -0.63
CA LEU A 245 16.15 2.80 -1.41
C LEU A 245 16.50 2.64 -2.90
N PHE A 246 15.52 2.27 -3.70
CA PHE A 246 15.72 2.10 -5.13
C PHE A 246 14.53 2.62 -5.92
N SER A 247 14.79 2.93 -7.19
CA SER A 247 13.80 3.19 -8.22
C SER A 247 14.08 2.37 -9.47
N THR A 248 13.03 1.91 -10.13
CA THR A 248 13.10 1.37 -11.50
C THR A 248 13.11 2.47 -12.55
N ASP A 249 12.79 3.71 -12.18
CA ASP A 249 13.03 4.90 -12.97
C ASP A 249 14.49 5.34 -12.77
N LEU A 250 15.29 5.22 -13.84
CA LEU A 250 16.71 5.57 -13.81
C LEU A 250 16.95 7.09 -13.90
N ASP A 251 15.94 7.87 -14.27
CA ASP A 251 16.04 9.32 -14.41
C ASP A 251 15.57 10.05 -13.14
N LEU A 252 14.80 9.37 -12.29
CA LEU A 252 14.37 9.92 -10.99
C LEU A 252 15.58 10.23 -10.09
N SER A 253 15.65 11.45 -9.55
CA SER A 253 16.79 11.84 -8.71
C SER A 253 16.82 11.04 -7.40
N ALA A 254 18.01 10.82 -6.84
CA ALA A 254 18.14 10.10 -5.57
C ALA A 254 17.46 10.83 -4.40
N TYR A 255 17.38 12.16 -4.46
CA TYR A 255 16.66 12.96 -3.48
C TYR A 255 15.15 12.74 -3.61
N ASP A 256 14.60 12.69 -4.83
CA ASP A 256 13.18 12.38 -5.04
C ASP A 256 12.84 10.94 -4.62
N ILE A 257 13.72 9.97 -4.87
CA ILE A 257 13.56 8.60 -4.35
C ILE A 257 13.40 8.62 -2.82
N PHE A 258 14.27 9.37 -2.13
CA PHE A 258 14.19 9.56 -0.68
C PHE A 258 12.88 10.25 -0.26
N CYS A 259 12.49 11.35 -0.91
CA CYS A 259 11.26 12.08 -0.63
C CYS A 259 10.01 11.20 -0.84
N PHE A 260 9.94 10.47 -1.95
CA PHE A 260 8.81 9.59 -2.27
C PHE A 260 8.68 8.47 -1.26
N TYR A 261 9.79 7.83 -0.91
CA TYR A 261 9.79 6.78 0.11
C TYR A 261 9.42 7.31 1.50
N LYS A 262 9.87 8.51 1.88
CA LYS A 262 9.48 9.18 3.13
C LYS A 262 7.98 9.50 3.13
N ALA A 263 7.44 10.02 2.03
CA ALA A 263 6.03 10.34 1.88
C ALA A 263 5.12 9.11 1.93
N ARG A 264 5.62 7.90 1.64
CA ARG A 264 4.90 6.63 1.80
C ARG A 264 4.28 6.47 3.19
N PHE A 265 4.92 7.00 4.24
CA PHE A 265 4.42 6.91 5.63
C PHE A 265 3.04 7.56 5.81
N GLN A 266 2.57 8.39 4.87
CA GLN A 266 1.20 8.91 4.88
C GLN A 266 0.12 7.82 4.91
N ILE A 267 0.38 6.63 4.36
CA ILE A 267 -0.56 5.51 4.44
C ILE A 267 -0.74 4.99 5.88
N GLU A 268 0.27 5.12 6.73
CA GLU A 268 0.18 4.73 8.14
C GLU A 268 -0.77 5.66 8.91
N PHE A 269 -0.77 6.95 8.59
CA PHE A 269 -1.76 7.89 9.13
C PHE A 269 -3.17 7.58 8.64
N ILE A 270 -3.32 7.16 7.38
CA ILE A 270 -4.62 6.68 6.86
C ILE A 270 -5.11 5.48 7.68
N PHE A 271 -4.27 4.48 7.91
CA PHE A 271 -4.66 3.31 8.71
C PHE A 271 -4.99 3.66 10.15
N ARG A 272 -4.16 4.47 10.80
CA ARG A 272 -4.36 4.92 12.18
C ARG A 272 -5.70 5.63 12.32
N ASP A 273 -5.93 6.64 11.47
CA ASP A 273 -7.11 7.49 11.60
C ASP A 273 -8.38 6.72 11.23
N ALA A 274 -8.33 5.84 10.24
CA ALA A 274 -9.48 5.01 9.88
C ALA A 274 -9.85 4.00 10.97
N LYS A 275 -8.85 3.35 11.58
CA LYS A 275 -9.06 2.45 12.72
C LYS A 275 -9.63 3.17 13.94
N GLN A 276 -9.18 4.39 14.22
CA GLN A 276 -9.56 5.12 15.43
C GLN A 276 -10.87 5.91 15.30
N PHE A 277 -11.18 6.44 14.11
CA PHE A 277 -12.24 7.44 13.96
C PHE A 277 -13.35 7.07 12.98
N THR A 278 -13.09 6.21 11.99
CA THR A 278 -14.09 5.85 10.95
C THR A 278 -14.54 4.39 11.01
N GLY A 279 -14.23 3.70 12.11
CA GLY A 279 -14.73 2.37 12.40
C GLY A 279 -14.19 1.26 11.50
N LEU A 280 -12.98 1.42 10.94
CA LEU A 280 -12.38 0.43 10.04
C LEU A 280 -12.30 -0.97 10.68
N GLY A 281 -12.07 -1.03 12.00
CA GLY A 281 -12.01 -2.27 12.77
C GLY A 281 -13.34 -2.77 13.35
N ASP A 282 -14.42 -2.01 13.21
CA ASP A 282 -15.65 -2.24 13.99
C ASP A 282 -16.69 -3.10 13.26
N CYS A 283 -16.48 -3.36 11.97
CA CYS A 283 -17.41 -4.12 11.15
C CYS A 283 -17.69 -5.50 11.75
N GLN A 284 -18.97 -5.83 11.96
CA GLN A 284 -19.40 -7.16 12.42
C GLN A 284 -19.92 -8.07 11.29
N ALA A 285 -19.94 -7.58 10.04
CA ALA A 285 -20.33 -8.38 8.90
C ALA A 285 -19.42 -9.61 8.70
N ARG A 286 -19.95 -10.64 8.05
CA ARG A 286 -19.27 -11.92 7.79
C ARG A 286 -19.06 -12.24 6.30
N SER A 287 -19.90 -11.68 5.43
CA SER A 287 -19.83 -11.88 3.98
C SER A 287 -18.80 -10.96 3.33
N GLN A 288 -18.13 -11.45 2.30
CA GLN A 288 -17.14 -10.71 1.52
C GLN A 288 -17.64 -9.34 1.06
N ASP A 289 -18.76 -9.26 0.35
CA ASP A 289 -19.26 -8.00 -0.23
C ASP A 289 -19.57 -6.93 0.85
N LYS A 290 -20.06 -7.36 2.01
CA LYS A 290 -20.35 -6.43 3.12
C LYS A 290 -19.08 -5.93 3.79
N LEU A 291 -18.04 -6.78 3.87
CA LEU A 291 -16.74 -6.37 4.38
C LEU A 291 -16.08 -5.39 3.41
N ASP A 292 -16.09 -5.71 2.12
CA ASP A 292 -15.55 -4.87 1.05
C ASP A 292 -16.21 -3.48 1.03
N PHE A 293 -17.54 -3.43 1.07
CA PHE A 293 -18.29 -2.19 1.18
C PHE A 293 -17.91 -1.41 2.45
N HIS A 294 -17.85 -2.07 3.60
CA HIS A 294 -17.49 -1.41 4.87
C HIS A 294 -16.10 -0.80 4.84
N PHE A 295 -15.11 -1.55 4.35
CA PHE A 295 -13.74 -1.06 4.27
C PHE A 295 -13.65 0.17 3.37
N ASN A 296 -14.23 0.10 2.17
CA ASN A 296 -14.23 1.25 1.26
C ASN A 296 -15.01 2.45 1.83
N ALA A 297 -16.16 2.22 2.49
CA ALA A 297 -16.93 3.29 3.14
C ALA A 297 -16.14 3.97 4.28
N SER A 298 -15.47 3.17 5.12
CA SER A 298 -14.68 3.67 6.25
C SER A 298 -13.51 4.55 5.81
N LEU A 299 -12.80 4.16 4.75
CA LEU A 299 -11.70 4.96 4.20
C LEU A 299 -12.20 6.15 3.36
N THR A 300 -13.36 6.02 2.71
CA THR A 300 -14.01 7.13 2.01
C THR A 300 -14.45 8.22 2.98
N ALA A 301 -15.01 7.86 4.15
CA ALA A 301 -15.35 8.82 5.19
C ALA A 301 -14.13 9.64 5.65
N LEU A 302 -12.95 9.01 5.75
CA LEU A 302 -11.70 9.70 6.06
C LEU A 302 -11.29 10.66 4.93
N ASN A 303 -11.39 10.23 3.66
CA ASN A 303 -11.12 11.12 2.52
C ASN A 303 -12.02 12.35 2.52
N LEU A 304 -13.33 12.17 2.76
CA LEU A 304 -14.30 13.27 2.82
C LEU A 304 -13.98 14.24 3.95
N ALA A 305 -13.62 13.74 5.14
CA ALA A 305 -13.21 14.58 6.25
C ALA A 305 -11.94 15.39 5.92
N LYS A 306 -10.95 14.76 5.27
CA LYS A 306 -9.73 15.45 4.81
C LYS A 306 -10.05 16.55 3.80
N PHE A 307 -10.88 16.23 2.81
CA PHE A 307 -11.27 17.16 1.76
C PHE A 307 -12.06 18.35 2.33
N ASP A 308 -13.06 18.11 3.19
CA ASP A 308 -13.81 19.18 3.84
C ASP A 308 -12.91 20.09 4.68
N ALA A 309 -11.99 19.50 5.47
CA ALA A 309 -11.02 20.25 6.25
C ALA A 309 -10.08 21.10 5.37
N LEU A 310 -9.66 20.58 4.21
CA LEU A 310 -8.85 21.30 3.24
C LEU A 310 -9.62 22.48 2.64
N GLN A 311 -10.89 22.30 2.28
CA GLN A 311 -11.71 23.39 1.73
C GLN A 311 -11.99 24.50 2.75
N GLN A 312 -12.08 24.16 4.03
CA GLN A 312 -12.25 25.12 5.11
C GLN A 312 -10.95 25.82 5.52
N HIS A 313 -9.80 25.40 4.98
CA HIS A 313 -8.51 25.95 5.33
C HIS A 313 -8.27 27.29 4.60
N ALA A 314 -8.51 28.40 5.31
CA ALA A 314 -8.34 29.76 4.80
C ALA A 314 -7.05 30.46 5.32
N SER A 315 -6.04 29.69 5.73
CA SER A 315 -4.80 30.21 6.32
C SER A 315 -3.63 30.16 5.32
N ASP A 316 -2.67 31.08 5.46
CA ASP A 316 -1.41 31.06 4.72
C ASP A 316 -0.43 29.99 5.25
N GLN A 317 -0.74 29.35 6.38
CA GLN A 317 0.07 28.27 6.95
C GLN A 317 -0.08 26.96 6.19
N PRO A 318 0.92 26.07 6.22
CA PRO A 318 0.78 24.73 5.63
C PRO A 318 -0.39 23.96 6.26
N PHE A 319 -1.23 23.36 5.41
CA PHE A 319 -2.37 22.57 5.87
C PHE A 319 -1.91 21.27 6.53
N VAL A 320 -2.27 21.09 7.80
CA VAL A 320 -2.04 19.85 8.55
C VAL A 320 -3.37 19.27 9.00
N PHE A 321 -3.69 18.07 8.51
CA PHE A 321 -4.92 17.38 8.88
C PHE A 321 -4.79 16.61 10.19
N SER A 322 -5.80 16.73 11.05
CA SER A 322 -5.98 15.91 12.25
C SER A 322 -7.43 15.47 12.36
N MET A 323 -7.69 14.17 12.20
CA MET A 323 -9.04 13.61 12.33
C MET A 323 -9.62 13.84 13.75
N ALA A 324 -8.74 13.84 14.76
CA ALA A 324 -9.15 14.12 16.13
C ALA A 324 -9.64 15.57 16.33
N SER A 325 -8.96 16.55 15.72
CA SER A 325 -9.38 17.95 15.74
C SER A 325 -10.63 18.16 14.90
N TYR A 326 -10.72 17.52 13.73
CA TYR A 326 -11.90 17.56 12.87
C TYR A 326 -13.16 17.06 13.60
N LYS A 327 -13.07 15.87 14.21
CA LYS A 327 -14.18 15.29 14.99
C LYS A 327 -14.59 16.17 16.18
N ARG A 328 -13.61 16.78 16.88
CA ARG A 328 -13.89 17.70 17.98
C ARG A 328 -14.62 18.94 17.52
N ARG A 329 -14.19 19.55 16.42
CA ARG A 329 -14.88 20.70 15.82
C ARG A 329 -16.32 20.36 15.45
N ALA A 330 -16.55 19.24 14.77
CA ALA A 330 -17.89 18.78 14.43
C ALA A 330 -18.78 18.55 15.68
N LEU A 331 -18.21 18.00 16.76
CA LEU A 331 -18.92 17.86 18.03
C LEU A 331 -19.24 19.22 18.66
N MET A 332 -18.29 20.16 18.68
CA MET A 332 -18.53 21.50 19.22
C MET A 332 -19.60 22.24 18.41
N ASP A 333 -19.60 22.10 17.08
CA ASP A 333 -20.63 22.68 16.22
C ASP A 333 -22.02 22.15 16.59
N HIS A 334 -22.13 20.82 16.73
CA HIS A 334 -23.37 20.18 17.13
C HIS A 334 -23.83 20.64 18.53
N LEU A 335 -22.93 20.67 19.51
CA LEU A 335 -23.24 21.12 20.87
C LEU A 335 -23.68 22.58 20.90
N LEU A 336 -22.98 23.47 20.20
CA LEU A 336 -23.34 24.88 20.12
C LEU A 336 -24.72 25.06 19.47
N ASP A 337 -25.01 24.34 18.39
CA ASP A 337 -26.33 24.38 17.76
C ASP A 337 -27.43 23.87 18.70
N GLN A 338 -27.17 22.80 19.47
CA GLN A 338 -28.08 22.31 20.50
C GLN A 338 -28.29 23.35 21.62
N PHE A 339 -27.23 24.00 22.12
CA PHE A 339 -27.34 25.05 23.14
C PHE A 339 -28.18 26.23 22.65
N ILE A 340 -27.92 26.71 21.42
CA ILE A 340 -28.67 27.81 20.83
C ILE A 340 -30.15 27.44 20.71
N SER A 341 -30.46 26.24 20.20
CA SER A 341 -31.82 25.77 20.00
C SER A 341 -32.57 25.55 21.32
N MET A 342 -31.95 24.90 22.31
CA MET A 342 -32.61 24.58 23.58
C MET A 342 -32.85 25.82 24.45
N LEU A 343 -31.97 26.82 24.36
CA LEU A 343 -32.11 28.08 25.10
C LEU A 343 -32.94 29.14 24.32
N GLY A 344 -33.43 28.82 23.12
CA GLY A 344 -34.20 29.75 22.29
C GLY A 344 -33.42 30.98 21.82
N LEU A 345 -32.09 30.84 21.66
CA LEU A 345 -31.22 31.93 21.23
C LEU A 345 -31.32 32.13 19.71
N ASN A 346 -31.06 33.36 19.24
CA ASN A 346 -31.05 33.65 17.81
C ASN A 346 -29.79 33.06 17.13
N HIS A 347 -29.98 32.09 16.24
CA HIS A 347 -28.87 31.41 15.54
C HIS A 347 -27.95 32.36 14.78
N THR A 348 -28.52 33.28 13.99
CA THR A 348 -27.73 34.20 13.16
C THR A 348 -26.87 35.12 14.03
N LEU A 349 -27.45 35.66 15.10
CA LEU A 349 -26.74 36.53 16.03
C LEU A 349 -25.55 35.81 16.68
N ILE A 350 -25.77 34.60 17.21
CA ILE A 350 -24.71 33.84 17.89
C ILE A 350 -23.63 33.38 16.90
N LYS A 351 -24.00 32.87 15.72
CA LYS A 351 -23.03 32.42 14.70
C LYS A 351 -22.18 33.55 14.12
N SER A 352 -22.74 34.77 14.07
CA SER A 352 -22.01 35.97 13.62
C SER A 352 -21.06 36.55 14.67
N HIS A 353 -21.14 36.09 15.92
CA HIS A 353 -20.33 36.63 17.00
C HIS A 353 -18.82 36.35 16.77
N PRO A 354 -17.91 37.32 16.97
CA PRO A 354 -16.48 37.15 16.69
C PRO A 354 -15.81 35.99 17.44
N ASN A 355 -16.28 35.67 18.65
CA ASN A 355 -15.76 34.55 19.45
C ASN A 355 -16.39 33.18 19.09
N TYR A 356 -17.37 33.11 18.19
CA TYR A 356 -18.01 31.84 17.80
C TYR A 356 -16.98 30.87 17.23
N GLN A 357 -16.06 31.34 16.38
CA GLN A 357 -14.99 30.48 15.84
C GLN A 357 -14.05 29.95 16.93
N LYS A 358 -13.77 30.74 17.97
CA LYS A 358 -12.97 30.27 19.12
C LYS A 358 -13.69 29.12 19.83
N LEU A 359 -15.00 29.23 20.04
CA LEU A 359 -15.81 28.15 20.64
C LEU A 359 -15.87 26.90 19.74
N ARG A 360 -16.05 27.05 18.42
CA ARG A 360 -15.98 25.92 17.48
C ARG A 360 -14.63 25.21 17.52
N SER A 361 -13.55 25.97 17.65
CA SER A 361 -12.19 25.43 17.73
C SER A 361 -11.81 24.91 19.11
N TYR A 362 -12.66 25.08 20.12
CA TYR A 362 -12.33 24.76 21.50
C TYR A 362 -11.97 23.28 21.67
N GLY A 363 -10.85 23.03 22.33
CA GLY A 363 -10.32 21.69 22.54
C GLY A 363 -9.76 21.02 21.29
N SER A 364 -9.67 21.68 20.13
CA SER A 364 -8.90 21.17 18.99
C SER A 364 -7.41 21.10 19.35
N LEU A 365 -6.69 20.07 18.86
CA LEU A 365 -5.24 20.11 18.94
C LEU A 365 -4.77 21.22 18.00
N LEU A 366 -4.07 22.21 18.53
CA LEU A 366 -3.31 23.15 17.70
C LEU A 366 -2.28 22.34 16.90
N PRO A 367 -2.05 22.67 15.61
CA PRO A 367 -0.99 22.06 14.82
C PRO A 367 0.38 22.20 15.49
#